data_AF-A0A838UC54-F1
#
_entry.id   AF-A0A838UC54-F1
#
_cell.length_a   1.000
_cell.length_b   1.000
_cell.length_c   1.000
_cell.angle_alpha   90.00
_cell.angle_beta   90.00
_cell.angle_gamma   90.00
#
_symmetry.space_group_name_H-M   'P 1'
#
loop_
_entity.id
_entity.type
_entity.pdbx_description
1 polymer ?
#
loop_
_entity_poly.entity_id
_entity_poly.type
_entity_poly.pdbx_seq_one_letter_code
_entity_poly.pdbx_strand_id
1 'polypeptide(L)' 'MNSWITNAKLLALGLFLAAALGMLGYDMIYVWPAQRCERGGDWWDPRDGQCLTPIPIWRITARALPKLPPEDAKP' A
#
# COMPACT_ATOMS: atom_id res chain seq x y z
N MET A 1 16.75 33.99 -28.24
CA MET A 1 16.37 32.91 -27.29
C MET A 1 17.18 31.67 -27.69
N ASN A 2 18.12 31.22 -26.86
CA ASN A 2 19.07 30.18 -27.27
C ASN A 2 18.38 28.81 -27.20
N SER A 3 18.24 28.12 -28.33
CA SER A 3 17.49 26.86 -28.47
C SER A 3 17.98 25.76 -27.53
N TRP A 4 19.28 25.72 -27.24
CA TRP A 4 19.89 24.84 -26.24
C TRP A 4 19.24 24.96 -24.85
N ILE A 5 19.04 26.19 -24.36
CA ILE A 5 18.48 26.46 -23.03
C ILE A 5 17.01 26.02 -22.97
N THR A 6 16.26 26.25 -24.05
CA THR A 6 14.86 25.82 -24.15
C THR A 6 14.74 24.30 -24.14
N ASN A 7 15.59 23.60 -24.89
CA ASN A 7 15.58 22.13 -24.95
C ASN A 7 15.96 21.48 -23.60
N ALA A 8 16.96 22.03 -22.91
CA ALA A 8 17.35 21.55 -21.59
C ALA A 8 16.22 21.72 -20.55
N LYS A 9 15.50 22.84 -20.60
CA LYS A 9 14.34 23.07 -19.73
C LYS A 9 13.20 22.09 -20.00
N LEU A 10 12.90 21.82 -21.27
CA LEU A 10 11.85 20.87 -21.65
C LEU A 10 12.20 19.44 -21.22
N LEU A 11 13.47 19.03 -21.34
CA LEU A 11 13.94 17.74 -20.83
C LEU A 11 13.78 17.63 -19.32
N ALA A 12 14.21 18.65 -18.57
CA ALA A 12 14.08 18.67 -17.12
C ALA A 12 12.60 18.60 -16.68
N LEU A 13 11.73 19.35 -17.35
CA LEU A 13 10.28 19.33 -17.09
C LEU A 13 9.68 17.96 -17.41
N GLY A 14 10.05 17.36 -18.53
CA GLY A 14 9.58 16.02 -18.92
C GLY A 14 9.99 14.96 -17.91
N LEU A 15 11.23 14.97 -17.44
CA LEU A 15 11.72 14.04 -16.42
C LEU A 15 10.97 14.22 -15.09
N PHE A 16 10.75 15.47 -14.66
CA PHE A 16 10.01 15.77 -13.45
C PHE A 16 8.58 15.23 -13.52
N LEU A 17 7.88 15.47 -14.63
CA LEU A 17 6.52 14.97 -14.83
C LEU A 17 6.47 13.45 -14.87
N ALA A 18 7.44 12.80 -15.54
CA ALA A 18 7.53 11.35 -15.58
C ALA A 18 7.72 10.75 -14.17
N ALA A 19 8.60 11.34 -13.36
CA ALA A 19 8.80 10.90 -11.97
C ALA A 19 7.54 11.10 -11.11
N ALA A 20 6.88 12.25 -11.23
CA ALA A 20 5.65 12.54 -10.48
C ALA A 20 4.52 11.56 -10.84
N LEU A 21 4.32 11.29 -12.14
CA LEU A 21 3.33 10.33 -12.60
C LEU A 21 3.68 8.89 -12.18
N GLY A 22 4.97 8.54 -12.17
CA GLY A 22 5.43 7.25 -11.66
C GLY A 22 5.07 7.04 -10.19
N MET A 23 5.31 8.05 -9.35
CA MET A 23 4.96 7.99 -7.93
C MET A 23 3.44 7.89 -7.72
N LEU A 24 2.66 8.72 -8.41
CA LEU A 24 1.20 8.66 -8.33
C LEU A 24 0.65 7.31 -8.80
N GLY A 25 1.20 6.75 -9.88
CA GLY A 25 0.83 5.42 -10.35
C GLY A 25 1.09 4.33 -9.32
N TYR A 26 2.23 4.39 -8.63
CA TYR A 26 2.55 3.47 -7.54
C TYR A 26 1.56 3.59 -6.38
N ASP A 27 1.27 4.81 -5.94
CA ASP A 27 0.32 5.05 -4.85
C ASP A 27 -1.08 4.52 -5.19
N MET A 28 -1.54 4.73 -6.42
CA MET A 28 -2.84 4.26 -6.88
C MET A 28 -2.96 2.74 -6.94
N ILE A 29 -1.90 2.05 -7.38
CA ILE A 29 -1.91 0.60 -7.62
C ILE A 29 -1.62 -0.18 -6.34
N TYR A 30 -0.74 0.32 -5.46
CA TYR A 30 -0.28 -0.42 -4.29
C TYR A 30 -0.73 0.20 -2.97
N VAL A 31 -0.53 1.50 -2.78
CA VAL A 31 -0.74 2.14 -1.47
C VAL A 31 -2.23 2.28 -1.16
N TRP A 32 -3.05 2.76 -2.09
CA TRP A 32 -4.47 2.96 -1.86
C TRP A 32 -5.27 1.67 -1.66
N PRO A 33 -5.03 0.58 -2.44
CA PRO A 33 -5.67 -0.70 -2.19
C PRO A 33 -5.27 -1.28 -0.84
N ALA A 34 -3.98 -1.23 -0.49
CA ALA A 34 -3.49 -1.67 0.82
C ALA A 34 -4.18 -0.93 1.96
N GLN A 35 -4.19 0.41 1.92
CA GLN A 35 -4.85 1.24 2.94
C GLN A 35 -6.36 0.97 3.03
N ARG A 36 -7.02 0.62 1.93
CA ARG A 36 -8.46 0.28 1.94
C ARG A 36 -8.70 -1.09 2.57
N CYS A 37 -7.84 -2.06 2.26
CA CYS A 37 -7.89 -3.40 2.84
C CYS A 37 -7.67 -3.36 4.36
N GLU A 38 -6.59 -2.73 4.80
CA GLU A 38 -6.21 -2.69 6.22
C GLU A 38 -7.19 -1.89 7.08
N ARG A 39 -7.86 -0.89 6.50
CA ARG A 39 -8.97 -0.19 7.18
C ARG A 39 -10.16 -1.11 7.49
N GLY A 40 -10.33 -2.18 6.73
CA GLY A 40 -11.36 -3.20 6.96
C GLY A 40 -10.98 -4.25 8.01
N GLY A 41 -9.75 -4.22 8.53
CA GLY A 41 -9.23 -5.26 9.42
C GLY A 41 -8.72 -6.51 8.68
N ASP A 42 -8.75 -6.49 7.35
CA ASP A 42 -8.11 -7.50 6.51
C ASP A 42 -6.63 -7.18 6.32
N TRP A 43 -5.89 -8.12 5.72
CA TRP A 43 -4.46 -8.01 5.46
C TRP A 43 -4.19 -7.92 3.95
N TRP A 44 -3.46 -6.88 3.54
CA TRP A 44 -3.00 -6.72 2.17
C TRP A 44 -1.78 -7.60 1.87
N ASP A 45 -1.87 -8.45 0.85
CA ASP A 45 -0.74 -9.19 0.31
C ASP A 45 -0.08 -8.39 -0.85
N PRO A 46 1.14 -7.86 -0.65
CA PRO A 46 1.83 -7.09 -1.67
C PRO A 46 2.36 -7.94 -2.84
N ARG A 47 2.43 -9.27 -2.71
CA ARG A 47 2.89 -10.16 -3.78
C ARG A 47 1.80 -10.38 -4.82
N ASP A 48 0.61 -10.73 -4.33
CA ASP A 48 -0.52 -11.07 -5.20
C ASP A 48 -1.46 -9.88 -5.43
N GLY A 49 -1.25 -8.77 -4.71
CA GLY A 49 -2.08 -7.57 -4.81
C GLY A 49 -3.51 -7.83 -4.34
N GLN A 50 -3.67 -8.69 -3.33
CA GLN A 50 -4.97 -9.17 -2.86
C GLN A 50 -5.21 -8.75 -1.41
N CYS A 51 -6.47 -8.53 -1.08
CA CYS A 51 -6.90 -8.32 0.29
C CYS A 51 -7.39 -9.65 0.86
N LEU A 52 -6.74 -10.14 1.92
CA LEU A 52 -6.96 -11.45 2.51
C LEU A 52 -7.43 -11.31 3.96
N THR A 53 -8.35 -12.16 4.38
CA THR A 53 -8.81 -12.16 5.78
C THR A 53 -7.89 -13.01 6.64
N PRO A 54 -7.29 -12.47 7.72
CA PRO A 54 -6.42 -13.23 8.61
C PRO A 54 -7.21 -14.28 9.39
N ILE A 55 -6.78 -15.54 9.32
CA ILE A 55 -7.36 -16.62 10.12
C ILE A 55 -6.55 -16.74 11.41
N PRO A 56 -7.17 -16.58 12.60
CA PRO A 56 -6.44 -16.68 13.85
C PRO A 56 -5.93 -18.12 14.07
N ILE A 57 -4.69 -18.23 14.58
CA ILE A 57 -3.97 -19.51 14.73
C ILE A 57 -4.75 -20.52 15.60
N TRP A 58 -5.50 -20.08 16.61
CA TRP A 58 -6.31 -20.98 17.45
C TRP A 58 -7.42 -21.69 16.67
N ARG A 59 -7.97 -21.09 15.59
CA ARG A 59 -8.96 -21.74 14.72
C ARG A 59 -8.34 -22.90 13.93
N ILE A 60 -7.05 -22.82 13.64
CA ILE A 60 -6.31 -23.85 12.89
C ILE A 60 -5.77 -24.93 13.84
N THR A 61 -5.26 -24.50 15.00
CA THR A 61 -4.55 -25.38 15.95
C THR A 61 -5.45 -26.01 17.01
N ALA A 62 -6.76 -25.72 16.99
CA ALA A 62 -7.75 -26.17 17.98
C ALA A 62 -7.34 -25.91 19.44
N ARG A 63 -6.48 -24.93 19.68
CA ARG A 63 -6.07 -24.54 21.04
C ARG A 63 -7.14 -23.65 21.66
N ALA A 64 -7.45 -23.91 22.93
CA ALA A 64 -8.26 -22.99 23.71
C ALA A 64 -7.55 -21.64 23.84
N LEU A 65 -8.31 -20.55 23.72
CA LEU A 65 -7.82 -19.20 23.98
C LEU A 65 -7.41 -19.08 25.45
N PRO A 66 -6.18 -18.63 25.76
CA PRO A 66 -5.93 -18.02 27.06
C PRO A 66 -6.89 -16.83 27.24
N LYS A 67 -7.35 -16.55 28.46
CA LYS A 67 -8.10 -15.30 28.72
C LYS A 67 -7.23 -14.13 28.26
N LEU A 68 -7.61 -13.45 27.17
CA LEU A 68 -6.94 -12.22 26.77
C LEU A 68 -7.19 -11.16 27.85
N PRO A 69 -6.16 -10.40 28.25
CA PRO A 69 -6.37 -9.18 29.01
C PRO A 69 -7.23 -8.20 28.18
N PRO A 70 -8.00 -7.33 28.83
CA PRO A 70 -9.03 -6.50 28.17
C PRO A 70 -8.47 -5.51 27.14
N GLU A 71 -7.15 -5.28 27.14
CA GLU A 71 -6.46 -4.32 26.28
C GLU A 71 -6.37 -4.78 24.80
N ASP A 72 -6.36 -6.09 24.57
CA ASP A 72 -6.20 -6.69 23.24
C ASP A 72 -7.55 -7.03 22.58
N ALA A 73 -8.65 -6.85 23.30
CA ALA A 73 -10.01 -7.07 22.83
C ALA A 73 -10.47 -5.89 21.97
N LYS A 74 -9.89 -5.75 20.78
CA LYS A 74 -10.39 -4.80 19.77
C LYS A 74 -11.77 -5.28 19.28
N PRO A 75 -12.79 -4.39 19.21
CA PRO A 75 -14.13 -4.73 18.74
C PRO A 75 -14.16 -5.16 17.27
#